data_AF-A0A1I4YZG7-F1
#
_entry.id   AF-A0A1I4YZG7-F1
#
_cell.length_a   1.000
_cell.length_b   1.000
_cell.length_c   1.000
_cell.angle_alpha   90.00
_cell.angle_beta   90.00
_cell.angle_gamma   90.00
#
_symmetry.space_group_name_H-M   'P 1'
#
loop_
_entity.id
_entity.type
_entity.pdbx_description
1 polymer ?
#
loop_
_entity_poly.entity_id
_entity_poly.type
_entity_poly.pdbx_seq_one_letter_code
_entity_poly.pdbx_strand_id
1 'polypeptide(L)'
;MNSFLKIQQKIIPEATALLERRYNILRTIFNHQPIGRRTLSQKLELGERTVRGDLDFLKSMDFIDVSLPGVSLTEKGIDMLNNLRALVSEIKGLDDMETVLKRELGYQKIIVVPGDSDKDPNVKRELGNVAALYLSSVIRSQDVIALTGGSTIKEMVTSFPKMDFRDNLIVPARGSLGKILDIQSNNVVAALAEKVNAGYKLLNVPDNLSSESLEVLLKEREIKEVVDLIRKAQIVVLGIGRADKMAKRRGLSEDEISELIVDGAVGEAFGAYFGKSGRVIRKINSVGVSLDDFSKVRHLIAVTGGSSKAEAIEAVRLKNDNAVLITDEGAARKIVSILKSQYIEF
;
A
#
# COMPACT_ATOMS: atom_id res chain seq x y z
N MET A 1 6.84 -24.71 7.40
CA MET A 1 6.38 -25.02 6.04
C MET A 1 5.67 -26.36 6.06
N ASN A 2 4.34 -26.39 5.90
CA ASN A 2 3.60 -27.65 5.88
C ASN A 2 3.99 -28.45 4.62
N SER A 3 4.76 -29.53 4.78
CA SER A 3 5.18 -30.40 3.68
C SER A 3 4.00 -30.89 2.83
N PHE A 4 2.84 -31.01 3.46
CA PHE A 4 1.57 -31.40 2.86
C PHE A 4 1.13 -30.49 1.70
N LEU A 5 1.19 -29.16 1.83
CA LEU A 5 0.71 -28.25 0.78
C LEU A 5 1.60 -28.28 -0.47
N LYS A 6 2.92 -28.39 -0.29
CA LYS A 6 3.86 -28.55 -1.42
C LYS A 6 3.67 -29.89 -2.13
N ILE A 7 3.35 -30.95 -1.39
CA ILE A 7 3.01 -32.24 -1.97
C ILE A 7 1.69 -32.14 -2.72
N GLN A 8 0.66 -31.52 -2.13
CA GLN A 8 -0.65 -31.32 -2.76
C GLN A 8 -0.54 -30.54 -4.07
N GLN A 9 0.27 -29.48 -4.15
CA GLN A 9 0.51 -28.76 -5.41
C GLN A 9 1.12 -29.63 -6.51
N LYS A 10 2.01 -30.56 -6.14
CA LYS A 10 2.67 -31.46 -7.09
C LYS A 10 1.77 -32.62 -7.53
N ILE A 11 0.89 -33.08 -6.65
CA ILE A 11 0.07 -34.27 -6.86
C ILE A 11 -1.32 -33.92 -7.40
N ILE A 12 -1.91 -32.78 -7.00
CA ILE A 12 -3.26 -32.34 -7.37
C ILE A 12 -3.28 -30.83 -7.70
N PRO A 13 -2.57 -30.40 -8.77
CA PRO A 13 -2.49 -28.99 -9.15
C PRO A 13 -3.85 -28.38 -9.49
N GLU A 14 -4.81 -29.17 -9.98
CA GLU A 14 -6.15 -28.73 -10.35
C GLU A 14 -6.95 -28.23 -9.14
N ALA A 15 -6.79 -28.87 -7.98
CA ALA A 15 -7.45 -28.46 -6.74
C ALA A 15 -6.90 -27.12 -6.25
N THR A 16 -5.59 -26.90 -6.39
CA THR A 16 -4.95 -25.63 -6.04
C THR A 16 -5.45 -24.51 -6.96
N ALA A 17 -5.48 -24.75 -8.28
CA ALA A 17 -5.98 -23.78 -9.24
C ALA A 17 -7.46 -23.43 -9.01
N LEU A 18 -8.29 -24.41 -8.64
CA LEU A 18 -9.69 -24.18 -8.29
C LEU A 18 -9.85 -23.32 -7.03
N LEU A 19 -9.02 -23.58 -6.01
CA LEU A 19 -9.02 -22.81 -4.76
C LEU A 19 -8.60 -21.36 -5.01
N GLU A 20 -7.52 -21.13 -5.76
CA GLU A 20 -7.09 -19.78 -6.16
C GLU A 20 -8.19 -19.05 -6.95
N ARG A 21 -8.85 -19.74 -7.89
CA ARG A 21 -9.96 -19.17 -8.66
C ARG A 21 -11.11 -18.71 -7.76
N ARG A 22 -11.54 -19.55 -6.82
CA ARG A 22 -12.63 -19.22 -5.89
C ARG A 22 -12.25 -18.12 -4.91
N TYR A 23 -11.00 -18.09 -4.46
CA TYR A 23 -10.46 -16.97 -3.70
C TYR A 23 -10.55 -15.67 -4.51
N ASN A 24 -10.12 -15.67 -5.78
CA ASN A 24 -10.20 -14.49 -6.64
C ASN A 24 -11.64 -14.04 -6.89
N ILE A 25 -12.60 -14.97 -7.02
CA ILE A 25 -14.04 -14.67 -7.10
C ILE A 25 -14.51 -13.95 -5.83
N LEU A 26 -14.30 -14.54 -4.66
CA LEU A 26 -14.72 -13.96 -3.39
C LEU A 26 -14.08 -12.58 -3.15
N ARG A 27 -12.77 -12.45 -3.44
CA ARG A 27 -12.03 -11.18 -3.36
C ARG A 27 -12.62 -10.13 -4.29
N THR A 28 -13.02 -10.51 -5.50
CA THR A 28 -13.61 -9.58 -6.46
C THR A 28 -15.03 -9.18 -6.06
N ILE A 29 -15.82 -10.10 -5.49
CA ILE A 29 -17.13 -9.76 -4.92
C ILE A 29 -16.94 -8.77 -3.76
N PHE A 30 -16.09 -9.08 -2.78
CA PHE A 30 -15.82 -8.20 -1.63
C PHE A 30 -15.49 -6.75 -2.05
N ASN A 31 -14.66 -6.60 -3.08
CA ASN A 31 -14.19 -5.30 -3.54
C ASN A 31 -15.20 -4.49 -4.38
N HIS A 32 -16.21 -5.14 -4.96
CA HIS A 32 -17.14 -4.52 -5.91
C HIS A 32 -18.61 -4.76 -5.57
N GLN A 33 -18.90 -5.35 -4.41
CA GLN A 33 -20.25 -5.71 -4.03
C GLN A 33 -21.15 -4.49 -3.85
N PRO A 34 -22.43 -4.57 -4.25
CA PRO A 34 -23.02 -5.69 -5.00
C PRO A 34 -22.52 -5.71 -6.47
N ILE A 35 -22.12 -6.89 -6.98
CA ILE A 35 -21.60 -7.04 -8.35
C ILE A 35 -22.43 -8.01 -9.21
N GLY A 36 -22.74 -7.61 -10.44
CA GLY A 36 -23.41 -8.49 -11.40
C GLY A 36 -22.48 -9.57 -12.00
N ARG A 37 -23.02 -10.75 -12.28
CA ARG A 37 -22.28 -11.91 -12.83
C ARG A 37 -21.45 -11.58 -14.08
N ARG A 38 -22.01 -10.80 -15.02
CA ARG A 38 -21.32 -10.42 -16.26
C ARG A 38 -20.08 -9.57 -15.99
N THR A 39 -20.23 -8.56 -15.13
CA THR A 39 -19.13 -7.70 -14.69
C THR A 39 -18.06 -8.50 -13.94
N LEU A 40 -18.48 -9.45 -13.10
CA LEU A 40 -17.58 -10.35 -12.38
C LEU A 40 -16.76 -11.23 -13.36
N SER A 41 -17.41 -11.81 -14.36
CA SER A 41 -16.76 -12.60 -15.43
C SER A 41 -15.74 -11.78 -16.22
N GLN A 42 -16.09 -10.55 -16.60
CA GLN A 42 -15.16 -9.65 -17.31
C GLN A 42 -13.94 -9.28 -16.46
N LYS A 43 -14.14 -8.93 -15.18
CA LYS A 43 -13.03 -8.56 -14.28
C LYS A 43 -12.07 -9.70 -13.97
N LEU A 44 -12.54 -10.95 -14.02
CA LEU A 44 -11.76 -12.15 -13.72
C LEU A 44 -11.21 -12.83 -14.97
N GLU A 45 -11.57 -12.36 -16.18
CA GLU A 45 -11.24 -13.01 -17.44
C GLU A 45 -11.68 -14.49 -17.48
N LEU A 46 -12.82 -14.79 -16.85
CA LEU A 46 -13.40 -16.13 -16.77
C LEU A 46 -14.68 -16.22 -17.60
N GLY A 47 -14.92 -17.36 -18.24
CA GLY A 47 -16.19 -17.61 -18.94
C GLY A 47 -17.40 -17.57 -17.99
N GLU A 48 -18.53 -17.02 -18.45
CA GLU A 48 -19.74 -16.86 -17.62
C GLU A 48 -20.26 -18.19 -17.05
N ARG A 49 -20.13 -19.29 -17.78
CA ARG A 49 -20.53 -20.63 -17.31
C ARG A 49 -19.72 -21.05 -16.08
N THR A 50 -18.42 -20.78 -16.09
CA THR A 50 -17.50 -21.08 -14.97
C THR A 50 -17.86 -20.23 -13.76
N VAL A 51 -18.04 -18.91 -13.96
CA VAL A 51 -18.44 -18.00 -12.88
C VAL A 51 -19.77 -18.41 -12.29
N ARG A 52 -20.77 -18.76 -13.13
CA ARG A 52 -22.07 -19.25 -12.64
C ARG A 52 -21.91 -20.48 -11.75
N GLY A 53 -21.16 -21.49 -12.21
CA GLY A 53 -20.95 -22.71 -11.43
C GLY A 53 -20.25 -22.46 -10.08
N ASP A 54 -19.27 -21.56 -10.03
CA ASP A 54 -18.64 -21.19 -8.77
C ASP A 54 -19.56 -20.36 -7.87
N LEU A 55 -20.36 -19.44 -8.42
CA LEU A 55 -21.36 -18.70 -7.65
C LEU A 55 -22.42 -19.64 -7.07
N ASP A 56 -22.92 -20.60 -7.84
CA ASP A 56 -23.90 -21.59 -7.37
C ASP A 56 -23.33 -22.40 -6.18
N PHE A 57 -22.05 -22.80 -6.26
CA PHE A 57 -21.36 -23.46 -5.16
C PHE A 57 -21.15 -22.55 -3.95
N LEU A 58 -20.69 -21.31 -4.14
CA LEU A 58 -20.45 -20.38 -3.04
C LEU A 58 -21.76 -20.00 -2.33
N LYS A 59 -22.86 -19.89 -3.10
CA LYS A 59 -24.20 -19.65 -2.57
C LYS A 59 -24.71 -20.85 -1.76
N SER A 60 -24.50 -22.08 -2.23
CA SER A 60 -24.92 -23.28 -1.48
C SER A 60 -24.17 -23.46 -0.16
N MET A 61 -22.99 -22.85 -0.03
CA MET A 61 -22.20 -22.81 1.21
C MET A 61 -22.52 -21.60 2.11
N ASP A 62 -23.46 -20.73 1.70
CA ASP A 62 -23.82 -19.50 2.39
C ASP A 62 -22.66 -18.50 2.51
N PHE A 63 -21.75 -18.48 1.54
CA PHE A 63 -20.66 -17.50 1.47
C PHE A 63 -21.05 -16.23 0.70
N ILE A 64 -22.11 -16.29 -0.10
CA ILE A 64 -22.59 -15.17 -0.89
C ILE A 64 -24.10 -15.07 -0.83
N ASP A 65 -24.60 -13.85 -0.87
CA ASP A 65 -25.99 -13.54 -1.17
C ASP A 65 -26.12 -13.08 -2.63
N VAL A 66 -27.20 -13.50 -3.28
CA VAL A 66 -27.49 -13.17 -4.68
C VAL A 66 -28.87 -12.53 -4.74
N SER A 67 -28.90 -11.23 -5.00
CA SER A 67 -30.10 -10.41 -5.06
C SER A 67 -30.19 -9.64 -6.39
N LEU A 68 -31.29 -8.90 -6.60
CA LEU A 68 -31.49 -8.10 -7.82
C LEU A 68 -30.33 -7.10 -8.08
N PRO A 69 -29.78 -6.39 -7.07
CA PRO A 69 -28.63 -5.52 -7.26
C PRO A 69 -27.33 -6.24 -7.67
N GLY A 70 -27.22 -7.55 -7.39
CA GLY A 70 -26.04 -8.35 -7.70
C GLY A 70 -25.67 -9.33 -6.60
N VAL A 71 -24.40 -9.73 -6.61
CA VAL A 71 -23.80 -10.66 -5.64
C VAL A 71 -23.04 -9.88 -4.58
N SER A 72 -23.24 -10.25 -3.31
CA SER A 72 -22.50 -9.73 -2.14
C SER A 72 -21.99 -10.88 -1.27
N LEU A 73 -20.96 -10.64 -0.47
CA LEU A 73 -20.52 -11.60 0.54
C LEU A 73 -21.43 -11.56 1.77
N THR A 74 -21.68 -12.72 2.36
CA THR A 74 -22.22 -12.85 3.72
C THR A 74 -21.09 -12.64 4.76
N GLU A 75 -21.41 -12.50 6.04
CA GLU A 75 -20.39 -12.48 7.11
C GLU A 75 -19.51 -13.73 7.07
N LYS A 76 -20.14 -14.91 6.92
CA LYS A 76 -19.44 -16.19 6.74
C LYS A 76 -18.54 -16.19 5.49
N GLY A 77 -18.96 -15.54 4.42
CA GLY A 77 -18.16 -15.36 3.22
C GLY A 77 -16.93 -14.48 3.43
N ILE A 78 -17.06 -13.42 4.24
CA ILE A 78 -15.94 -12.55 4.63
C ILE A 78 -14.92 -13.33 5.46
N ASP A 79 -15.38 -14.11 6.44
CA ASP A 79 -14.51 -14.97 7.26
C ASP A 79 -13.79 -16.02 6.40
N MET A 80 -14.51 -16.66 5.48
CA MET A 80 -13.93 -17.60 4.54
C MET A 80 -12.89 -16.94 3.62
N LEU A 81 -13.16 -15.74 3.11
CA LEU A 81 -12.20 -14.99 2.31
C LEU A 81 -10.90 -14.72 3.08
N ASN A 82 -10.99 -14.34 4.36
CA ASN A 82 -9.84 -14.12 5.22
C ASN A 82 -9.04 -15.42 5.45
N ASN A 83 -9.71 -16.55 5.69
CA ASN A 83 -9.05 -17.86 5.85
C ASN A 83 -8.37 -18.31 4.56
N LEU A 84 -9.04 -18.14 3.42
CA LEU A 84 -8.48 -18.46 2.10
C LEU A 84 -7.26 -17.60 1.77
N ARG A 85 -7.24 -16.33 2.20
CA ARG A 85 -6.07 -15.46 2.03
C ARG A 85 -4.83 -16.07 2.68
N ALA A 86 -4.93 -16.46 3.95
CA ALA A 86 -3.82 -17.08 4.67
C ALA A 86 -3.34 -18.37 3.97
N LEU A 87 -4.28 -19.21 3.55
CA LEU A 87 -3.97 -20.46 2.86
C LEU A 87 -3.33 -20.24 1.49
N VAL A 88 -3.82 -19.27 0.69
CA VAL A 88 -3.21 -18.90 -0.60
C VAL A 88 -1.81 -18.32 -0.40
N SER A 89 -1.60 -17.50 0.62
CA SER A 89 -0.26 -17.00 0.98
C SER A 89 0.71 -18.13 1.29
N GLU A 90 0.29 -19.13 2.07
CA GLU A 90 1.12 -20.30 2.39
C GLU A 90 1.42 -21.15 1.15
N ILE A 91 0.40 -21.45 0.33
CA ILE A 91 0.53 -22.17 -0.95
C ILE A 91 1.55 -21.48 -1.86
N LYS A 92 1.52 -20.15 -1.93
CA LYS A 92 2.43 -19.36 -2.77
C LYS A 92 3.80 -19.11 -2.15
N GLY A 93 4.02 -19.53 -0.91
CA GLY A 93 5.25 -19.31 -0.16
C GLY A 93 5.51 -17.84 0.14
N LEU A 94 4.45 -17.06 0.40
CA LEU A 94 4.59 -15.62 0.68
C LEU A 94 5.23 -15.39 2.06
N ASP A 95 4.96 -16.24 3.05
CA ASP A 95 5.55 -16.14 4.40
C ASP A 95 7.08 -16.32 4.38
N ASP A 96 7.57 -17.25 3.54
CA ASP A 96 9.00 -17.44 3.31
C ASP A 96 9.61 -16.17 2.67
N MET A 97 8.87 -15.55 1.74
CA MET A 97 9.26 -14.32 1.07
C MET A 97 9.29 -13.13 2.02
N GLU A 98 8.29 -12.98 2.88
CA GLU A 98 8.24 -12.00 3.95
C GLU A 98 9.46 -12.13 4.86
N THR A 99 9.81 -13.36 5.26
CA THR A 99 10.97 -13.64 6.11
C THR A 99 12.28 -13.23 5.44
N VAL A 100 12.48 -13.61 4.18
CA VAL A 100 13.68 -13.22 3.41
C VAL A 100 13.74 -11.71 3.25
N LEU A 101 12.69 -11.09 2.74
CA LEU A 101 12.66 -9.65 2.49
C LEU A 101 12.84 -8.84 3.78
N LYS A 102 12.27 -9.30 4.90
CA LYS A 102 12.42 -8.65 6.20
C LYS A 102 13.89 -8.56 6.58
N ARG A 103 14.63 -9.67 6.44
CA ARG A 103 16.06 -9.74 6.73
C ARG A 103 16.88 -8.86 5.79
N GLU A 104 16.64 -8.95 4.48
CA GLU A 104 17.47 -8.28 3.47
C GLU A 104 17.21 -6.77 3.39
N LEU A 105 15.98 -6.33 3.62
CA LEU A 105 15.58 -4.93 3.51
C LEU A 105 15.58 -4.18 4.85
N GLY A 106 15.71 -4.87 5.98
CA GLY A 106 15.80 -4.27 7.32
C GLY A 106 14.48 -3.71 7.86
N TYR A 107 13.33 -4.18 7.36
CA TYR A 107 12.02 -3.82 7.93
C TYR A 107 11.73 -4.63 9.20
N GLN A 108 10.99 -4.05 10.15
CA GLN A 108 10.48 -4.76 11.32
C GLN A 108 9.51 -5.89 10.93
N LYS A 109 8.66 -5.59 9.95
CA LYS A 109 7.61 -6.47 9.46
C LYS A 109 7.39 -6.22 7.98
N ILE A 110 7.20 -7.29 7.23
CA ILE A 110 6.75 -7.23 5.84
C ILE A 110 5.47 -8.04 5.74
N ILE A 111 4.49 -7.52 5.01
CA ILE A 111 3.24 -8.20 4.70
C ILE A 111 3.09 -8.23 3.18
N VAL A 112 2.98 -9.42 2.59
CA VAL A 112 2.87 -9.62 1.15
C VAL A 112 1.47 -10.13 0.81
N VAL A 113 0.74 -9.37 0.00
CA VAL A 113 -0.59 -9.79 -0.49
C VAL A 113 -0.47 -10.57 -1.81
N PRO A 114 -1.29 -11.62 -2.03
CA PRO A 114 -1.26 -12.38 -3.28
C PRO A 114 -1.64 -11.57 -4.53
N GLY A 115 -0.84 -11.69 -5.59
CA GLY A 115 -1.04 -11.04 -6.89
C GLY A 115 -0.11 -9.86 -7.19
N ASP A 116 -0.34 -9.18 -8.31
CA ASP A 116 0.46 -8.03 -8.78
C ASP A 116 -0.46 -6.84 -9.08
N SER A 117 -0.30 -5.73 -8.35
CA SER A 117 -1.16 -4.55 -8.50
C SER A 117 -0.91 -3.74 -9.78
N ASP A 118 0.14 -4.06 -10.55
CA ASP A 118 0.29 -3.57 -11.93
C ASP A 118 -0.60 -4.32 -12.93
N LYS A 119 -1.04 -5.54 -12.60
CA LYS A 119 -1.85 -6.40 -13.47
C LYS A 119 -3.32 -6.45 -13.06
N ASP A 120 -3.61 -6.49 -11.76
CA ASP A 120 -4.97 -6.59 -11.24
C ASP A 120 -5.26 -5.45 -10.24
N PRO A 121 -6.17 -4.51 -10.57
CA PRO A 121 -6.61 -3.46 -9.65
C PRO A 121 -7.18 -3.96 -8.32
N ASN A 122 -7.69 -5.20 -8.25
CA ASN A 122 -8.17 -5.79 -7.00
C ASN A 122 -7.01 -6.07 -6.03
N VAL A 123 -5.81 -6.33 -6.52
CA VAL A 123 -4.62 -6.47 -5.67
C VAL A 123 -4.28 -5.14 -5.01
N LYS A 124 -4.49 -4.01 -5.70
CA LYS A 124 -4.30 -2.67 -5.11
C LYS A 124 -5.32 -2.37 -4.00
N ARG A 125 -6.58 -2.75 -4.20
CA ARG A 125 -7.60 -2.67 -3.14
C ARG A 125 -7.25 -3.57 -1.96
N GLU A 126 -6.75 -4.76 -2.25
CA GLU A 126 -6.30 -5.71 -1.24
C GLU A 126 -5.11 -5.19 -0.42
N LEU A 127 -4.14 -4.53 -1.04
CA LEU A 127 -3.10 -3.76 -0.33
C LEU A 127 -3.73 -2.72 0.60
N GLY A 128 -4.74 -1.99 0.12
CA GLY A 128 -5.51 -1.05 0.92
C GLY A 128 -6.19 -1.70 2.11
N ASN A 129 -6.88 -2.83 1.91
CA ASN A 129 -7.54 -3.61 2.97
C ASN A 129 -6.55 -4.05 4.05
N VAL A 130 -5.44 -4.66 3.65
CA VAL A 130 -4.42 -5.15 4.58
C VAL A 130 -3.75 -4.00 5.33
N ALA A 131 -3.47 -2.89 4.64
CA ALA A 131 -2.93 -1.69 5.27
C ALA A 131 -3.91 -1.06 6.26
N ALA A 132 -5.21 -1.03 5.93
CA ALA A 132 -6.26 -0.52 6.80
C ALA A 132 -6.37 -1.32 8.10
N LEU A 133 -6.40 -2.65 7.98
CA LEU A 133 -6.45 -3.56 9.13
C LEU A 133 -5.18 -3.48 9.98
N TYR A 134 -4.01 -3.38 9.34
CA TYR A 134 -2.76 -3.21 10.06
C TYR A 134 -2.75 -1.88 10.82
N LEU A 135 -3.08 -0.77 10.15
CA LEU A 135 -3.12 0.55 10.76
C LEU A 135 -4.12 0.60 11.92
N SER A 136 -5.34 0.09 11.75
CA SER A 136 -6.35 0.08 12.83
C SER A 136 -5.89 -0.71 14.05
N SER A 137 -5.09 -1.76 13.87
CA SER A 137 -4.57 -2.57 14.97
C SER A 137 -3.44 -1.92 15.79
N VAL A 138 -2.79 -0.87 15.26
CA VAL A 138 -1.62 -0.24 15.91
C VAL A 138 -1.88 1.18 16.43
N ILE A 139 -3.05 1.76 16.10
CA ILE A 139 -3.49 3.06 16.63
C ILE A 139 -3.76 2.94 18.13
N ARG A 140 -3.29 3.94 18.89
CA ARG A 140 -3.53 4.15 20.31
C ARG A 140 -4.21 5.51 20.51
N SER A 141 -4.95 5.68 21.60
CA SER A 141 -5.53 6.99 21.95
C SER A 141 -4.44 8.07 22.00
N GLN A 142 -4.78 9.28 21.54
CA GLN A 142 -3.88 10.45 21.46
C GLN A 142 -2.72 10.35 20.45
N ASP A 143 -2.68 9.33 19.58
CA ASP A 143 -1.73 9.34 18.47
C ASP A 143 -2.05 10.43 17.45
N VAL A 144 -0.99 11.05 16.95
CA VAL A 144 -0.95 11.80 15.70
C VAL A 144 -0.55 10.85 14.56
N ILE A 145 -1.42 10.75 13.56
CA ILE A 145 -1.30 9.86 12.41
C ILE A 145 -1.04 10.71 11.17
N ALA A 146 0.16 10.62 10.61
CA ALA A 146 0.55 11.36 9.42
C ALA A 146 0.38 10.50 8.15
N LEU A 147 -0.40 10.98 7.18
CA LEU A 147 -0.63 10.30 5.92
C LEU A 147 0.00 11.10 4.77
N THR A 148 0.74 10.45 3.87
CA THR A 148 1.11 11.11 2.61
C THR A 148 -0.13 11.19 1.70
N GLY A 149 -0.07 10.65 0.49
CA GLY A 149 -1.20 10.51 -0.40
C GLY A 149 -0.89 9.43 -1.42
N GLY A 150 -1.50 9.52 -2.60
CA GLY A 150 -1.30 8.50 -3.63
C GLY A 150 -2.40 7.45 -3.64
N SER A 151 -2.43 6.71 -4.74
CA SER A 151 -3.52 5.78 -5.04
C SER A 151 -3.64 4.65 -4.02
N THR A 152 -2.52 4.07 -3.55
CA THR A 152 -2.58 2.98 -2.57
C THR A 152 -3.05 3.44 -1.19
N ILE A 153 -2.67 4.64 -0.74
CA ILE A 153 -3.17 5.22 0.52
C ILE A 153 -4.66 5.56 0.40
N LYS A 154 -5.12 6.05 -0.75
CA LYS A 154 -6.55 6.24 -1.01
C LYS A 154 -7.33 4.92 -0.87
N GLU A 155 -6.82 3.82 -1.43
CA GLU A 155 -7.46 2.50 -1.25
C GLU A 155 -7.48 2.10 0.23
N MET A 156 -6.39 2.32 0.98
CA MET A 156 -6.36 2.08 2.42
C MET A 156 -7.45 2.86 3.17
N VAL A 157 -7.59 4.16 2.91
CA VAL A 157 -8.64 5.00 3.54
C VAL A 157 -10.04 4.51 3.15
N THR A 158 -10.23 4.14 1.88
CA THR A 158 -11.49 3.59 1.36
C THR A 158 -11.85 2.27 2.05
N SER A 159 -10.86 1.44 2.35
CA SER A 159 -11.01 0.15 3.00
C SER A 159 -11.04 0.20 4.53
N PHE A 160 -10.71 1.35 5.13
CA PHE A 160 -10.59 1.48 6.58
C PHE A 160 -11.89 1.13 7.31
N PRO A 161 -11.90 0.29 8.35
CA PRO A 161 -13.14 -0.03 9.07
C PRO A 161 -13.74 1.24 9.72
N LYS A 162 -15.06 1.32 9.80
CA LYS A 162 -15.70 2.37 10.61
C LYS A 162 -15.36 2.12 12.08
N MET A 163 -14.70 3.08 12.71
CA MET A 163 -14.25 3.01 14.12
C MET A 163 -14.43 4.40 14.74
N ASP A 164 -14.13 4.52 16.04
CA ASP A 164 -14.16 5.81 16.74
C ASP A 164 -12.78 6.09 17.36
N PHE A 165 -12.11 7.08 16.80
CA PHE A 165 -10.78 7.54 17.19
C PHE A 165 -10.82 9.04 17.54
N ARG A 166 -11.86 9.48 18.26
CA ARG A 166 -12.08 10.88 18.66
C ARG A 166 -10.91 11.57 19.39
N ASP A 167 -10.06 10.81 20.07
CA ASP A 167 -8.89 11.34 20.78
C ASP A 167 -7.66 11.48 19.87
N ASN A 168 -7.73 11.01 18.63
CA ASN A 168 -6.63 11.00 17.68
C ASN A 168 -6.67 12.20 16.75
N LEU A 169 -5.49 12.53 16.19
CA LEU A 169 -5.36 13.57 15.18
C LEU A 169 -4.75 13.00 13.91
N ILE A 170 -5.41 13.22 12.77
CA ILE A 170 -4.90 12.83 11.46
C ILE A 170 -4.37 14.07 10.73
N VAL A 171 -3.14 13.99 10.23
CA VAL A 171 -2.46 15.11 9.57
C VAL A 171 -1.83 14.66 8.25
N PRO A 172 -1.65 15.55 7.27
CA PRO A 172 -0.90 15.22 6.07
C PRO A 172 0.60 15.15 6.44
N ALA A 173 1.31 14.14 5.96
CA ALA A 173 2.75 14.01 6.18
C ALA A 173 3.58 14.96 5.30
N ARG A 174 2.93 15.65 4.35
CA ARG A 174 3.53 16.62 3.44
C ARG A 174 2.51 17.56 2.78
N GLY A 175 3.01 18.62 2.15
CA GLY A 175 2.24 19.55 1.32
C GLY A 175 1.58 18.90 0.08
N SER A 176 0.86 19.73 -0.68
CA SER A 176 0.10 19.32 -1.86
C SER A 176 1.02 18.92 -3.01
N LEU A 177 0.79 17.75 -3.60
CA LEU A 177 1.61 17.20 -4.68
C LEU A 177 0.81 16.85 -5.94
N GLY A 178 1.11 17.54 -7.04
CA GLY A 178 0.52 17.31 -8.35
C GLY A 178 -0.93 17.80 -8.42
N LYS A 179 -1.67 17.40 -9.46
CA LYS A 179 -3.01 17.96 -9.76
C LYS A 179 -4.18 16.99 -9.56
N ILE A 180 -3.90 15.73 -9.19
CA ILE A 180 -4.96 14.73 -8.99
C ILE A 180 -5.50 14.89 -7.58
N LEU A 181 -6.72 15.42 -7.48
CA LEU A 181 -7.38 15.79 -6.21
C LEU A 181 -7.56 14.58 -5.29
N ASP A 182 -8.11 13.49 -5.79
CA ASP A 182 -8.45 12.29 -5.00
C ASP A 182 -7.28 11.64 -4.24
N ILE A 183 -6.05 11.90 -4.67
CA ILE A 183 -4.84 11.32 -4.09
C ILE A 183 -3.95 12.36 -3.42
N GLN A 184 -4.47 13.58 -3.20
CA GLN A 184 -3.84 14.60 -2.36
C GLN A 184 -3.86 14.16 -0.89
N SER A 185 -2.83 14.56 -0.16
CA SER A 185 -2.69 14.24 1.26
C SER A 185 -3.85 14.78 2.09
N ASN A 186 -4.22 16.05 1.88
CA ASN A 186 -5.33 16.67 2.58
C ASN A 186 -6.66 15.92 2.39
N ASN A 187 -6.93 15.40 1.18
CA ASN A 187 -8.18 14.70 0.89
C ASN A 187 -8.23 13.32 1.55
N VAL A 188 -7.13 12.56 1.51
CA VAL A 188 -7.09 11.25 2.19
C VAL A 188 -7.13 11.40 3.72
N VAL A 189 -6.55 12.48 4.26
CA VAL A 189 -6.59 12.82 5.69
C VAL A 189 -8.02 13.13 6.13
N ALA A 190 -8.70 14.06 5.45
CA ALA A 190 -10.07 14.43 5.76
C ALA A 190 -11.01 13.21 5.66
N ALA A 191 -10.90 12.43 4.59
CA ALA A 191 -11.73 11.25 4.38
C ALA A 191 -11.52 10.18 5.47
N LEU A 192 -10.28 9.94 5.93
CA LEU A 192 -10.05 9.01 7.03
C LEU A 192 -10.60 9.55 8.35
N ALA A 193 -10.36 10.82 8.64
CA ALA A 193 -10.78 11.46 9.87
C ALA A 193 -12.30 11.46 10.03
N GLU A 194 -13.04 11.79 8.98
CA GLU A 194 -14.50 11.70 8.94
C GLU A 194 -14.99 10.27 9.17
N LYS A 195 -14.34 9.30 8.52
CA LYS A 195 -14.74 7.88 8.61
C LYS A 195 -14.54 7.27 10.00
N VAL A 196 -13.56 7.77 10.75
CA VAL A 196 -13.19 7.26 12.07
C VAL A 196 -13.49 8.23 13.22
N ASN A 197 -14.26 9.29 12.96
CA ASN A 197 -14.60 10.33 13.93
C ASN A 197 -13.37 10.92 14.66
N ALA A 198 -12.24 11.06 13.96
CA ALA A 198 -11.01 11.63 14.51
C ALA A 198 -10.89 13.12 14.19
N GLY A 199 -10.09 13.86 14.96
CA GLY A 199 -9.70 15.21 14.59
C GLY A 199 -8.76 15.21 13.39
N TYR A 200 -8.72 16.31 12.63
CA TYR A 200 -7.69 16.49 11.60
C TYR A 200 -7.23 17.93 11.45
N LYS A 201 -6.03 18.09 10.88
CA LYS A 201 -5.49 19.38 10.42
C LYS A 201 -4.97 19.22 9.00
N LEU A 202 -5.09 20.27 8.20
CA LEU A 202 -4.65 20.28 6.80
C LEU A 202 -3.42 21.17 6.63
N LEU A 203 -2.60 20.85 5.63
CA LEU A 203 -1.41 21.60 5.29
C LEU A 203 -1.58 22.16 3.87
N ASN A 204 -1.99 23.41 3.78
CA ASN A 204 -2.36 24.08 2.51
C ASN A 204 -1.17 24.79 1.86
N VAL A 205 -0.10 24.04 1.64
CA VAL A 205 1.13 24.54 1.00
C VAL A 205 1.57 23.60 -0.13
N PRO A 206 2.23 24.11 -1.20
CA PRO A 206 2.83 23.25 -2.21
C PRO A 206 3.96 22.37 -1.65
N ASP A 207 4.12 21.15 -2.16
CA ASP A 207 5.21 20.24 -1.76
C ASP A 207 6.58 20.63 -2.35
N ASN A 208 6.60 21.45 -3.41
CA ASN A 208 7.84 21.84 -4.09
C ASN A 208 8.08 23.34 -3.94
N LEU A 209 8.69 23.73 -2.83
CA LEU A 209 9.05 25.11 -2.55
C LEU A 209 10.56 25.28 -2.61
N SER A 210 11.01 26.49 -2.95
CA SER A 210 12.39 26.88 -2.70
C SER A 210 12.66 26.92 -1.19
N SER A 211 13.92 26.79 -0.78
CA SER A 211 14.30 26.86 0.64
C SER A 211 13.81 28.18 1.28
N GLU A 212 13.96 29.28 0.55
CA GLU A 212 13.58 30.63 1.00
C GLU A 212 12.06 30.75 1.18
N SER A 213 11.29 30.21 0.24
CA SER A 213 9.82 30.21 0.32
C SER A 213 9.33 29.36 1.49
N LEU A 214 9.97 28.20 1.71
CA LEU A 214 9.66 27.33 2.85
C LEU A 214 9.94 28.04 4.19
N GLU A 215 11.09 28.71 4.33
CA GLU A 215 11.42 29.46 5.55
C GLU A 215 10.44 30.58 5.86
N VAL A 216 9.96 31.30 4.84
CA VAL A 216 8.94 32.33 5.00
C VAL A 216 7.62 31.71 5.48
N LEU A 217 7.15 30.64 4.84
CA LEU A 217 5.90 29.98 5.22
C LEU A 217 5.95 29.38 6.63
N LEU A 218 7.10 28.86 7.07
CA LEU A 218 7.27 28.32 8.42
C LEU A 218 7.21 29.38 9.54
N LYS A 219 7.23 30.67 9.20
CA LYS A 219 6.99 31.76 10.17
C LYS A 219 5.50 31.98 10.44
N GLU A 220 4.62 31.54 9.53
CA GLU A 220 3.19 31.62 9.73
C GLU A 220 2.75 30.61 10.78
N ARG A 221 2.09 31.10 11.84
CA ARG A 221 1.76 30.30 13.03
C ARG A 221 0.99 29.03 12.68
N GLU A 222 -0.02 29.14 11.82
CA GLU A 222 -0.87 28.01 11.44
C GLU A 222 -0.09 26.91 10.69
N ILE A 223 0.80 27.30 9.76
CA ILE A 223 1.65 26.36 9.03
C ILE A 223 2.63 25.69 9.99
N LYS A 224 3.27 26.48 10.88
CA LYS A 224 4.21 25.97 11.86
C LYS A 224 3.55 24.96 12.81
N GLU A 225 2.36 25.25 13.32
CA GLU A 225 1.60 24.35 14.21
C GLU A 225 1.37 22.99 13.55
N VAL A 226 0.95 22.97 12.28
CA VAL A 226 0.72 21.72 11.55
C VAL A 226 2.03 20.96 11.31
N VAL A 227 3.11 21.66 10.91
CA VAL A 227 4.42 21.03 10.72
C VAL A 227 4.98 20.45 12.04
N ASP A 228 4.78 21.12 13.16
CA ASP A 228 5.19 20.63 14.48
C ASP A 228 4.40 19.37 14.88
N LEU A 229 3.11 19.30 14.56
CA LEU A 229 2.29 18.09 14.76
C LEU A 229 2.78 16.92 13.90
N ILE A 230 3.06 17.21 12.62
CA ILE A 230 3.58 16.24 11.66
C ILE A 230 4.90 15.61 12.16
N ARG A 231 5.82 16.42 12.70
CA ARG A 231 7.09 15.94 13.30
C ARG A 231 6.92 15.11 14.57
N LYS A 232 5.79 15.26 15.27
CA LYS A 232 5.45 14.51 16.48
C LYS A 232 4.61 13.27 16.19
N ALA A 233 4.37 12.93 14.92
CA ALA A 233 3.55 11.80 14.54
C ALA A 233 4.09 10.47 15.11
N GLN A 234 3.23 9.74 15.81
CA GLN A 234 3.54 8.40 16.31
C GLN A 234 3.43 7.37 15.18
N ILE A 235 2.58 7.63 14.19
CA ILE A 235 2.33 6.76 13.05
C ILE A 235 2.48 7.57 11.77
N VAL A 236 3.25 7.06 10.82
CA VAL A 236 3.39 7.65 9.48
C VAL A 236 3.04 6.58 8.45
N VAL A 237 2.16 6.91 7.51
CA VAL A 237 1.81 6.05 6.37
C VAL A 237 2.25 6.69 5.06
N LEU A 238 3.05 5.97 4.29
CA LEU A 238 3.65 6.45 3.06
C LEU A 238 3.54 5.47 1.90
N GLY A 239 3.64 6.00 0.68
CA GLY A 239 3.90 5.21 -0.52
C GLY A 239 5.34 5.36 -0.96
N ILE A 240 5.86 4.34 -1.64
CA ILE A 240 7.13 4.41 -2.38
C ILE A 240 6.80 4.44 -3.88
N GLY A 241 7.41 5.37 -4.60
CA GLY A 241 7.23 5.55 -6.03
C GLY A 241 8.53 5.35 -6.81
N ARG A 242 8.41 5.13 -8.12
CA ARG A 242 9.57 5.21 -9.01
C ARG A 242 10.03 6.65 -9.14
N ALA A 243 11.35 6.87 -9.22
CA ALA A 243 11.94 8.19 -9.33
C ALA A 243 11.37 9.00 -10.51
N ASP A 244 11.32 8.42 -11.70
CA ASP A 244 10.80 9.05 -12.92
C ASP A 244 9.34 9.54 -12.77
N LYS A 245 8.47 8.66 -12.26
CA LYS A 245 7.04 8.97 -12.09
C LYS A 245 6.82 10.03 -11.02
N MET A 246 7.60 9.98 -9.94
CA MET A 246 7.46 10.92 -8.83
C MET A 246 8.06 12.30 -9.14
N ALA A 247 9.16 12.34 -9.88
CA ALA A 247 9.73 13.58 -10.41
C ALA A 247 8.76 14.28 -11.38
N LYS A 248 8.16 13.53 -12.31
CA LYS A 248 7.10 14.05 -13.19
C LYS A 248 5.88 14.54 -12.42
N ARG A 249 5.45 13.83 -11.38
CA ARG A 249 4.34 14.26 -10.52
C ARG A 249 4.65 15.54 -9.74
N ARG A 250 5.93 15.77 -9.43
CA ARG A 250 6.48 17.01 -8.88
C ARG A 250 6.62 18.13 -9.93
N GLY A 251 6.39 17.85 -11.21
CA GLY A 251 6.49 18.86 -12.25
C GLY A 251 7.92 19.26 -12.59
N LEU A 252 8.90 18.38 -12.31
CA LEU A 252 10.24 18.52 -12.88
C LEU A 252 10.15 18.44 -14.40
N SER A 253 10.99 19.20 -15.09
CA SER A 253 11.18 19.14 -16.53
C SER A 253 11.74 17.78 -16.96
N GLU A 254 11.58 17.41 -18.24
CA GLU A 254 12.10 16.15 -18.76
C GLU A 254 13.64 16.09 -18.71
N ASP A 255 14.33 17.25 -18.79
CA ASP A 255 15.79 17.34 -18.61
C ASP A 255 16.20 17.07 -17.16
N GLU A 256 15.52 17.66 -16.18
CA GLU A 256 15.76 17.41 -14.75
C GLU A 256 15.45 15.94 -14.37
N ILE A 257 14.41 15.35 -14.97
CA ILE A 257 14.10 13.93 -14.79
C ILE A 257 15.23 13.08 -15.40
N SER A 258 15.70 13.42 -16.59
CA SER A 258 16.77 12.69 -17.27
C SER A 258 18.07 12.73 -16.46
N GLU A 259 18.46 13.90 -15.98
CA GLU A 259 19.62 14.09 -15.09
C GLU A 259 19.47 13.23 -13.82
N LEU A 260 18.32 13.28 -13.16
CA LEU A 260 18.04 12.51 -11.95
C LEU A 260 18.17 10.98 -12.18
N ILE A 261 17.74 10.49 -13.34
CA ILE A 261 17.87 9.06 -13.70
C ILE A 261 19.32 8.71 -14.06
N VAL A 262 20.04 9.60 -14.75
CA VAL A 262 21.48 9.44 -15.04
C VAL A 262 22.30 9.40 -13.75
N ASP A 263 21.93 10.19 -12.74
CA ASP A 263 22.51 10.16 -11.39
C ASP A 263 22.19 8.85 -10.63
N GLY A 264 21.38 7.96 -11.22
CA GLY A 264 21.10 6.63 -10.73
C GLY A 264 19.88 6.53 -9.80
N ALA A 265 19.01 7.54 -9.75
CA ALA A 265 17.79 7.47 -8.95
C ALA A 265 16.80 6.45 -9.52
N VAL A 266 16.31 5.56 -8.67
CA VAL A 266 15.32 4.53 -9.04
C VAL A 266 14.05 4.61 -8.20
N GLY A 267 14.16 5.05 -6.94
CA GLY A 267 13.05 5.16 -6.00
C GLY A 267 12.88 6.57 -5.44
N GLU A 268 11.67 6.86 -4.98
CA GLU A 268 11.36 8.09 -4.24
C GLU A 268 10.42 7.79 -3.08
N ALA A 269 10.76 8.38 -1.93
CA ALA A 269 9.88 8.50 -0.79
C ALA A 269 10.14 9.84 -0.08
N PHE A 270 9.08 10.58 0.23
CA PHE A 270 9.14 11.84 1.00
C PHE A 270 10.07 12.93 0.46
N GLY A 271 10.11 13.10 -0.86
CA GLY A 271 10.94 14.11 -1.51
C GLY A 271 12.42 13.72 -1.59
N ALA A 272 12.80 12.54 -1.11
CA ALA A 272 14.13 12.00 -1.28
C ALA A 272 14.13 10.92 -2.37
N TYR A 273 15.08 11.07 -3.29
CA TYR A 273 15.34 10.11 -4.36
C TYR A 273 16.49 9.19 -3.98
N PHE A 274 16.29 7.91 -4.18
CA PHE A 274 17.21 6.84 -3.77
C PHE A 274 17.73 6.12 -5.00
N GLY A 275 19.04 5.86 -5.01
CA GLY A 275 19.67 4.98 -5.99
C GLY A 275 19.65 3.52 -5.52
N LYS A 276 20.05 2.60 -6.40
CA LYS A 276 20.02 1.14 -6.15
C LYS A 276 20.79 0.70 -4.90
N SER A 277 21.79 1.45 -4.45
CA SER A 277 22.54 1.16 -3.22
C SER A 277 21.82 1.63 -1.93
N GLY A 278 20.64 2.22 -2.05
CA GLY A 278 19.93 2.89 -0.96
C GLY A 278 20.52 4.25 -0.57
N ARG A 279 21.53 4.75 -1.30
CA ARG A 279 22.04 6.11 -1.14
C ARG A 279 21.03 7.14 -1.62
N VAL A 280 20.87 8.20 -0.85
CA VAL A 280 20.10 9.38 -1.28
C VAL A 280 20.87 10.11 -2.37
N ILE A 281 20.28 10.19 -3.56
CA ILE A 281 20.81 10.87 -4.75
C ILE A 281 20.49 12.36 -4.69
N ARG A 282 19.22 12.69 -4.41
CA ARG A 282 18.72 14.07 -4.37
C ARG A 282 17.64 14.19 -3.30
N LYS A 283 17.62 15.32 -2.59
CA LYS A 283 16.50 15.72 -1.70
C LYS A 283 15.84 16.96 -2.30
N ILE A 284 14.51 16.95 -2.37
CA ILE A 284 13.70 18.13 -2.66
C ILE A 284 13.20 18.68 -1.33
N ASN A 285 13.14 20.00 -1.21
CA ASN A 285 12.55 20.69 -0.07
C ASN A 285 11.04 20.47 -0.04
N SER A 286 10.62 19.40 0.62
CA SER A 286 9.22 19.08 0.91
C SER A 286 8.80 19.76 2.21
N VAL A 287 7.62 20.40 2.21
CA VAL A 287 7.03 20.90 3.45
C VAL A 287 6.37 19.73 4.17
N GLY A 288 6.87 19.36 5.35
CA GLY A 288 6.34 18.24 6.13
C GLY A 288 7.43 17.52 6.92
N VAL A 289 7.33 16.19 6.99
CA VAL A 289 8.32 15.35 7.67
C VAL A 289 9.59 15.20 6.79
N SER A 290 10.76 15.37 7.39
CA SER A 290 12.03 15.04 6.74
C SER A 290 12.43 13.57 6.97
N LEU A 291 13.33 13.03 6.15
CA LEU A 291 13.84 11.67 6.34
C LEU A 291 14.38 11.41 7.76
N ASP A 292 14.93 12.44 8.40
CA ASP A 292 15.62 12.35 9.69
C ASP A 292 14.61 12.26 10.86
N ASP A 293 13.43 12.85 10.71
CA ASP A 293 12.34 12.80 11.69
C ASP A 293 11.77 11.38 11.85
N PHE A 294 11.89 10.53 10.82
CA PHE A 294 11.29 9.19 10.83
C PHE A 294 12.00 8.18 11.71
N SER A 295 13.28 8.41 12.06
CA SER A 295 14.06 7.46 12.86
C SER A 295 13.42 7.11 14.22
N LYS A 296 12.54 7.98 14.73
CA LYS A 296 11.89 7.84 16.05
C LYS A 296 10.40 7.52 15.98
N VAL A 297 9.82 7.41 14.78
CA VAL A 297 8.38 7.15 14.62
C VAL A 297 8.06 5.73 15.10
N ARG A 298 7.02 5.59 15.93
CA ARG A 298 6.63 4.31 16.53
C ARG A 298 6.17 3.30 15.49
N HIS A 299 5.46 3.73 14.46
CA HIS A 299 5.11 2.91 13.30
C HIS A 299 5.29 3.67 11.99
N LEU A 300 6.27 3.25 11.19
CA LEU A 300 6.51 3.80 9.85
C LEU A 300 6.03 2.79 8.80
N ILE A 301 4.88 3.04 8.19
CA ILE A 301 4.16 2.06 7.37
C ILE A 301 4.26 2.45 5.90
N ALA A 302 5.07 1.73 5.13
CA ALA A 302 5.13 1.85 3.69
C ALA A 302 4.09 0.92 3.03
N VAL A 303 3.17 1.49 2.26
CA VAL A 303 2.13 0.75 1.53
C VAL A 303 2.30 0.97 0.04
N THR A 304 2.81 -0.05 -0.65
CA THR A 304 3.17 0.06 -2.06
C THR A 304 3.29 -1.32 -2.71
N GLY A 305 2.89 -1.44 -3.97
CA GLY A 305 2.99 -2.67 -4.73
C GLY A 305 3.13 -2.41 -6.23
N GLY A 306 3.28 -3.50 -6.97
CA GLY A 306 3.48 -3.52 -8.41
C GLY A 306 4.89 -3.96 -8.76
N SER A 307 5.01 -4.95 -9.64
CA SER A 307 6.31 -5.43 -10.12
C SER A 307 7.15 -4.32 -10.79
N SER A 308 6.53 -3.28 -11.34
CA SER A 308 7.20 -2.09 -11.87
C SER A 308 7.90 -1.23 -10.81
N LYS A 309 7.55 -1.38 -9.53
CA LYS A 309 8.13 -0.62 -8.40
C LYS A 309 9.17 -1.39 -7.61
N ALA A 310 9.48 -2.64 -7.96
CA ALA A 310 10.40 -3.48 -7.20
C ALA A 310 11.76 -2.82 -6.92
N GLU A 311 12.39 -2.20 -7.94
CA GLU A 311 13.67 -1.48 -7.77
C GLU A 311 13.54 -0.28 -6.84
N ALA A 312 12.42 0.45 -6.92
CA ALA A 312 12.17 1.59 -6.03
C ALA A 312 11.99 1.14 -4.57
N ILE A 313 11.28 0.04 -4.35
CA ILE A 313 11.03 -0.51 -3.02
C ILE A 313 12.32 -1.05 -2.39
N GLU A 314 13.15 -1.74 -3.18
CA GLU A 314 14.46 -2.25 -2.72
C GLU A 314 15.42 -1.09 -2.38
N ALA A 315 15.46 -0.06 -3.22
CA ALA A 315 16.30 1.11 -3.00
C ALA A 315 15.89 1.95 -1.78
N VAL A 316 14.60 2.04 -1.47
CA VAL A 316 14.12 2.82 -0.33
C VAL A 316 14.28 2.03 0.97
N ARG A 317 15.44 2.23 1.61
CA ARG A 317 15.76 1.71 2.94
C ARG A 317 15.38 2.73 4.01
N LEU A 318 14.19 2.54 4.60
CA LEU A 318 13.73 3.39 5.69
C LEU A 318 14.57 3.11 6.94
N LYS A 319 15.34 4.11 7.40
CA LYS A 319 16.17 4.00 8.62
C LYS A 319 15.30 4.12 9.88
N ASN A 320 14.46 3.13 10.13
CA ASN A 320 13.62 3.03 11.32
C ASN A 320 13.38 1.54 11.66
N ASP A 321 13.75 1.14 12.88
CA ASP A 321 13.64 -0.24 13.36
C ASP A 321 12.20 -0.75 13.50
N ASN A 322 11.22 0.17 13.47
CA ASN A 322 9.78 -0.08 13.47
C ASN A 322 9.14 0.10 12.08
N ALA A 323 9.94 0.09 11.01
CA ALA A 323 9.42 0.21 9.65
C ALA A 323 8.66 -1.06 9.24
N VAL A 324 7.50 -0.87 8.62
CA VAL A 324 6.63 -1.93 8.12
C VAL A 324 6.44 -1.73 6.63
N LEU A 325 6.64 -2.79 5.84
CA LEU A 325 6.33 -2.77 4.41
C LEU A 325 5.10 -3.63 4.14
N ILE A 326 4.08 -3.06 3.52
CA ILE A 326 2.92 -3.77 3.00
C ILE A 326 2.99 -3.70 1.48
N THR A 327 3.23 -4.85 0.85
CA THR A 327 3.46 -4.97 -0.59
C THR A 327 2.75 -6.16 -1.20
N ASP A 328 2.88 -6.34 -2.52
CA ASP A 328 2.24 -7.43 -3.25
C ASP A 328 3.27 -8.45 -3.74
N GLU A 329 2.78 -9.64 -4.07
CA GLU A 329 3.58 -10.76 -4.57
C GLU A 329 4.39 -10.37 -5.82
N GLY A 330 3.83 -9.55 -6.70
CA GLY A 330 4.50 -9.07 -7.92
C GLY A 330 5.78 -8.28 -7.62
N ALA A 331 5.69 -7.30 -6.72
CA ALA A 331 6.86 -6.55 -6.25
C ALA A 331 7.82 -7.45 -5.47
N ALA A 332 7.31 -8.22 -4.50
CA ALA A 332 8.10 -9.06 -3.61
C ALA A 332 8.96 -10.10 -4.37
N ARG A 333 8.38 -10.81 -5.36
CA ARG A 333 9.11 -11.78 -6.19
C ARG A 333 10.25 -11.13 -6.95
N LYS A 334 10.02 -9.94 -7.51
CA LYS A 334 11.04 -9.24 -8.29
C LYS A 334 12.14 -8.67 -7.40
N ILE A 335 11.82 -8.20 -6.20
CA ILE A 335 12.83 -7.81 -5.21
C ILE A 335 13.71 -9.00 -4.84
N VAL A 336 13.14 -10.18 -4.56
CA VAL A 336 13.93 -11.39 -4.30
C VAL A 336 14.83 -11.75 -5.48
N SER A 337 14.37 -11.57 -6.72
CA SER A 337 15.21 -11.77 -7.91
C SER A 337 16.37 -10.79 -7.96
N ILE A 338 16.14 -9.49 -7.68
CA ILE A 338 17.18 -8.45 -7.65
C ILE A 338 18.24 -8.81 -6.62
N LEU A 339 17.82 -9.18 -5.41
CA LEU A 339 18.74 -9.56 -4.32
C LEU A 339 19.57 -10.79 -4.71
N LYS A 340 18.97 -11.82 -5.32
CA LYS A 340 19.70 -13.01 -5.79
C LYS A 340 20.75 -12.67 -6.85
N SER A 341 20.43 -11.79 -7.78
CA SER A 341 21.39 -11.36 -8.82
C SER A 341 22.59 -10.63 -8.20
N GLN A 342 22.38 -9.81 -7.16
CA GLN A 342 23.47 -9.14 -6.45
C GLN A 342 24.43 -10.13 -5.77
N TYR A 343 23.95 -11.28 -5.28
CA TYR A 343 24.79 -12.32 -4.70
C TYR A 343 25.59 -13.16 -5.72
N ILE A 344 25.23 -13.12 -7.00
CA ILE A 344 25.92 -13.87 -8.07
C ILE A 344 27.07 -13.04 -8.68
N GLU A 345 27.06 -11.71 -8.49
CA GLU A 345 28.11 -10.80 -8.97
C GLU A 345 29.32 -10.66 -8.02
N PHE A 346 29.36 -11.43 -6.92
CA PHE A 346 30.49 -11.54 -5.98
C PHE A 346 31.08 -12.95 -5.96
#